data_AF-A0AA51MXT0-F1
#
_entry.id   AF-A0AA51MXT0-F1
#
_cell.length_a   1.000
_cell.length_b   1.000
_cell.length_c   1.000
_cell.angle_alpha   90.00
_cell.angle_beta   90.00
_cell.angle_gamma   90.00
#
_symmetry.space_group_name_H-M   'P 1'
#
loop_
_entity.id
_entity.type
_entity.pdbx_description
1 polymer ?
#
loop_
_entity_poly.entity_id
_entity_poly.type
_entity_poly.pdbx_seq_one_letter_code
_entity_poly.pdbx_strand_id
1 'polypeptide(L)'
;MVLYKHIRIICLIALFIVLTGCSAKDDISVSDLQETQTETTVPEESPNQVPKPLTFDSLDSYVDYIADVQSFQPYYRTVFAFEGLSGNVTDVPIEDVKTMYNEMKDVFDYILLSERPLIYRGYYCGETSFVYGYESEQFFQGYESEQTDDVDMGNSKVINAPSQDLEGNKILTTPLKSIWLGESAFNRFDNSIEKGRNLQNSDFKLESPNEPISVVLGSAYKDIYEIGDIFSLELISEVMDFQVVGFYKSGTSFSMDVGALHDVDLDHTIVMPHFIPEYEPIGEAAAFQHAFLIAELMSGYIHISEQVEKINDDTYNNYAYIMEEMAKENGLSRLYKIPYWPVGFVWKTAK
;
A
#
# COMPACT_ATOMS: atom_id res chain seq x y z
N MET A 1 -15.16 6.29 -44.15
CA MET A 1 -16.25 5.88 -43.22
C MET A 1 -15.91 4.49 -42.69
N VAL A 2 -15.04 4.44 -41.69
CA VAL A 2 -14.72 3.20 -40.96
C VAL A 2 -14.87 3.54 -39.49
N LEU A 3 -15.72 2.77 -38.84
CA LEU A 3 -16.39 3.02 -37.58
C LEU A 3 -15.40 2.78 -36.43
N TYR A 4 -15.02 3.84 -35.71
CA TYR A 4 -14.31 3.73 -34.43
C TYR A 4 -15.25 3.05 -33.43
N LYS A 5 -14.94 1.80 -33.08
CA LYS A 5 -15.65 1.05 -32.05
C LYS A 5 -15.02 1.46 -30.72
N HIS A 6 -15.79 2.19 -29.90
CA HIS A 6 -15.46 2.48 -28.51
C HIS A 6 -15.18 1.17 -27.77
N ILE A 7 -13.91 0.92 -27.45
CA ILE A 7 -13.52 -0.09 -26.48
C ILE A 7 -13.73 0.56 -25.11
N ARG A 8 -14.77 0.12 -24.40
CA ARG A 8 -14.89 0.37 -22.96
C ARG A 8 -14.00 -0.66 -22.26
N ILE A 9 -12.76 -0.27 -21.94
CA ILE A 9 -11.92 -1.06 -21.04
C ILE A 9 -12.48 -0.82 -19.63
N ILE A 10 -13.05 -1.86 -19.05
CA ILE A 10 -13.38 -1.88 -17.63
C ILE A 10 -12.06 -2.21 -16.91
N CYS A 11 -11.39 -1.20 -16.38
CA CYS A 11 -10.32 -1.40 -15.41
C CYS A 11 -10.97 -1.95 -14.13
N LEU A 12 -10.88 -3.25 -13.93
CA LEU A 12 -11.20 -3.91 -12.66
C LEU A 12 -10.10 -3.55 -11.66
N ILE A 13 -10.18 -2.34 -11.10
CA ILE A 13 -9.49 -2.02 -9.86
C ILE A 13 -10.26 -2.76 -8.78
N ALA A 14 -9.69 -3.86 -8.28
CA ALA A 14 -10.22 -4.57 -7.13
C ALA A 14 -10.06 -3.69 -5.88
N LEU A 15 -11.07 -2.85 -5.63
CA LEU A 15 -11.20 -2.08 -4.41
C LEU A 15 -11.81 -3.01 -3.34
N PHE A 16 -10.99 -3.54 -2.45
CA PHE A 16 -11.47 -4.27 -1.27
C PHE A 16 -12.10 -3.28 -0.28
N ILE A 17 -13.41 -3.05 -0.41
CA ILE A 17 -14.22 -2.53 0.68
C ILE A 17 -14.73 -3.74 1.45
N VAL A 18 -14.09 -4.07 2.57
CA VAL A 18 -14.66 -5.02 3.54
C VAL A 18 -15.72 -4.28 4.34
N LEU A 19 -16.98 -4.39 3.92
CA LEU A 19 -18.13 -4.10 4.75
C LEU A 19 -18.72 -5.43 5.21
N THR A 20 -18.36 -5.88 6.41
CA THR A 20 -19.00 -7.03 7.05
C THR A 20 -19.82 -6.55 8.23
N GLY A 21 -21.11 -6.33 7.96
CA GLY A 21 -22.15 -6.24 8.97
C GLY A 21 -23.20 -7.30 8.69
N CYS A 22 -23.23 -8.37 9.50
CA CYS A 22 -24.42 -9.18 9.72
C CYS A 22 -24.33 -9.87 11.09
N SER A 23 -25.11 -9.34 12.03
CA SER A 23 -25.47 -9.95 13.29
C SER A 23 -26.46 -11.10 13.05
N ALA A 24 -26.20 -12.26 13.66
CA ALA A 24 -27.26 -13.19 14.07
C ALA A 24 -26.80 -13.94 15.33
N LYS A 25 -27.53 -13.74 16.43
CA LYS A 25 -27.53 -14.60 17.61
C LYS A 25 -28.57 -15.69 17.42
N ASP A 26 -28.24 -16.95 17.72
CA ASP A 26 -28.72 -17.65 18.92
C ASP A 26 -28.32 -19.14 18.91
N ASP A 27 -27.97 -19.56 20.13
CA ASP A 27 -27.62 -20.85 20.72
C ASP A 27 -28.22 -22.15 20.16
N ILE A 28 -27.48 -23.26 20.30
CA ILE A 28 -27.83 -24.41 21.20
C ILE A 28 -26.69 -25.45 21.23
N SER A 29 -26.40 -25.88 22.45
CA SER A 29 -25.47 -26.92 22.93
C SER A 29 -25.71 -28.33 22.36
N VAL A 30 -24.68 -29.21 22.41
CA VAL A 30 -24.70 -30.52 23.10
C VAL A 30 -23.32 -31.23 23.01
N SER A 31 -22.76 -31.48 24.21
CA SER A 31 -21.92 -32.57 24.77
C SER A 31 -20.80 -33.29 24.01
N ASP A 32 -19.65 -33.31 24.68
CA ASP A 32 -18.78 -34.46 25.04
C ASP A 32 -18.32 -35.45 23.97
N LEU A 33 -17.02 -35.36 23.63
CA LEU A 33 -16.12 -36.53 23.51
C LEU A 33 -14.66 -36.13 23.87
N GLN A 34 -14.19 -36.60 25.04
CA GLN A 34 -12.79 -36.97 25.32
C GLN A 34 -12.40 -38.15 24.37
N GLU A 35 -11.18 -38.44 23.93
CA GLU A 35 -9.78 -38.21 24.31
C GLU A 35 -8.99 -38.53 23.01
N THR A 36 -7.82 -37.98 22.70
CA THR A 36 -6.52 -38.59 23.05
C THR A 36 -5.42 -37.62 22.61
N GLN A 37 -4.55 -37.27 23.56
CA GLN A 37 -3.36 -36.44 23.35
C GLN A 37 -2.29 -37.20 22.55
N THR A 38 -1.67 -36.53 21.58
CA THR A 38 -0.32 -36.87 21.12
C THR A 38 0.51 -35.59 21.21
N GLU A 39 1.45 -35.57 22.15
CA GLU A 39 2.41 -34.49 22.35
C GLU A 39 3.17 -34.19 21.05
N THR A 40 3.05 -32.97 20.56
CA THR A 40 4.04 -32.36 19.67
C THR A 40 4.41 -31.03 20.30
N THR A 41 5.61 -30.96 20.86
CA THR A 41 6.20 -29.77 21.48
C THR A 41 6.25 -28.61 20.48
N VAL A 42 5.37 -27.62 20.69
CA VAL A 42 5.43 -26.29 20.09
C VAL A 42 6.50 -25.48 20.86
N PRO A 43 7.37 -24.70 20.19
CA PRO A 43 8.33 -23.84 20.87
C PRO A 43 7.60 -22.81 21.74
N GLU A 44 8.07 -22.61 22.98
CA GLU A 44 7.53 -21.63 23.94
C GLU A 44 7.38 -20.24 23.30
N GLU A 45 6.14 -19.81 23.10
CA GLU A 45 5.80 -18.40 22.93
C GLU A 45 6.07 -17.65 24.25
N SER A 46 6.71 -16.49 24.11
CA SER A 46 7.04 -15.60 25.23
C SER A 46 5.78 -15.18 26.01
N PRO A 47 5.77 -15.15 27.36
CA PRO A 47 4.53 -15.29 28.14
C PRO A 47 3.65 -14.04 28.28
N ASN A 48 3.77 -13.01 27.43
CA ASN A 48 3.11 -11.71 27.68
C ASN A 48 2.61 -10.94 26.44
N GLN A 49 2.23 -11.61 25.35
CA GLN A 49 1.51 -10.91 24.28
C GLN A 49 0.00 -11.01 24.52
N VAL A 50 -0.61 -9.88 24.88
CA VAL A 50 -2.07 -9.71 24.81
C VAL A 50 -2.49 -10.02 23.37
N PRO A 51 -3.50 -10.87 23.12
CA PRO A 51 -3.92 -11.20 21.76
C PRO A 51 -4.29 -9.93 20.99
N LYS A 52 -3.71 -9.75 19.79
CA LYS A 52 -4.09 -8.66 18.88
C LYS A 52 -5.58 -8.80 18.53
N PRO A 53 -6.41 -7.74 18.67
CA PRO A 53 -7.83 -7.81 18.32
C PRO A 53 -8.01 -8.00 16.81
N LEU A 54 -9.01 -8.80 16.42
CA LEU A 54 -9.36 -9.01 15.00
C LEU A 54 -10.23 -7.89 14.43
N THR A 55 -11.09 -7.30 15.27
CA THR A 55 -12.01 -6.20 14.93
C THR A 55 -12.28 -5.31 16.15
N PHE A 56 -12.79 -4.11 15.92
CA PHE A 56 -13.24 -3.19 16.97
C PHE A 56 -14.74 -2.92 16.83
N ASP A 57 -15.48 -2.98 17.94
CA ASP A 57 -16.94 -2.84 17.94
C ASP A 57 -17.40 -1.37 18.01
N SER A 58 -16.54 -0.48 18.51
CA SER A 58 -16.81 0.96 18.63
C SER A 58 -15.53 1.78 18.59
N LEU A 59 -15.66 3.08 18.27
CA LEU A 59 -14.53 4.01 18.30
C LEU A 59 -13.89 4.07 19.68
N ASP A 60 -14.70 4.07 20.75
CA ASP A 60 -14.20 4.05 22.13
C ASP A 60 -13.31 2.82 22.39
N SER A 61 -13.77 1.61 22.01
CA SER A 61 -12.98 0.39 22.20
C SER A 61 -11.66 0.39 21.42
N TYR A 62 -11.65 1.06 20.26
CA TYR A 62 -10.46 1.24 19.45
C TYR A 62 -9.50 2.23 20.11
N VAL A 63 -10.00 3.39 20.53
CA VAL A 63 -9.22 4.44 21.21
C VAL A 63 -8.58 3.89 22.48
N ASP A 64 -9.34 3.15 23.29
CA ASP A 64 -8.83 2.49 24.49
C ASP A 64 -7.66 1.54 24.15
N TYR A 65 -7.78 0.76 23.08
CA TYR A 65 -6.71 -0.13 22.62
C TYR A 65 -5.47 0.65 22.14
N ILE A 66 -5.65 1.65 21.26
CA ILE A 66 -4.49 2.38 20.70
C ILE A 66 -3.81 3.30 21.71
N ALA A 67 -4.49 3.70 22.80
CA ALA A 67 -3.88 4.45 23.90
C ALA A 67 -2.77 3.66 24.62
N ASP A 68 -2.88 2.32 24.64
CA ASP A 68 -1.89 1.43 25.25
C ASP A 68 -0.75 1.04 24.28
N VAL A 69 -0.88 1.36 22.98
CA VAL A 69 0.15 1.03 21.98
C VAL A 69 1.29 2.06 22.05
N GLN A 70 2.45 1.60 22.52
CA GLN A 70 3.62 2.46 22.67
C GLN A 70 4.03 3.11 21.34
N SER A 71 4.25 4.43 21.37
CA SER A 71 4.69 5.23 20.21
C SER A 71 3.71 5.25 19.03
N PHE A 72 2.44 4.88 19.26
CA PHE A 72 1.39 4.99 18.25
C PHE A 72 1.21 6.44 17.80
N GLN A 73 1.24 6.65 16.49
CA GLN A 73 0.96 7.94 15.86
C GLN A 73 -0.37 7.82 15.10
N PRO A 74 -1.43 8.54 15.50
CA PRO A 74 -2.75 8.45 14.89
C PRO A 74 -2.87 9.27 13.59
N TYR A 75 -3.59 8.73 12.60
CA TYR A 75 -3.83 9.40 11.32
C TYR A 75 -5.24 9.12 10.80
N TYR A 76 -5.80 10.05 10.03
CA TYR A 76 -6.89 9.76 9.10
C TYR A 76 -6.33 9.40 7.73
N ARG A 77 -6.77 8.27 7.18
CA ARG A 77 -6.43 7.91 5.81
C ARG A 77 -7.18 8.81 4.83
N THR A 78 -6.55 9.16 3.72
CA THR A 78 -7.20 9.76 2.56
C THR A 78 -7.10 8.82 1.37
N VAL A 79 -8.07 8.89 0.47
CA VAL A 79 -8.09 8.06 -0.75
C VAL A 79 -8.55 8.92 -1.91
N PHE A 80 -7.82 8.90 -3.02
CA PHE A 80 -8.28 9.49 -4.26
C PHE A 80 -9.49 8.69 -4.82
N ALA A 81 -10.60 9.39 -5.04
CA ALA A 81 -11.84 8.78 -5.51
C ALA A 81 -11.93 8.83 -7.04
N PHE A 82 -11.35 7.82 -7.70
CA PHE A 82 -11.38 7.71 -9.17
C PHE A 82 -12.79 7.72 -9.76
N GLU A 83 -13.79 7.20 -9.04
CA GLU A 83 -15.19 7.22 -9.44
C GLU A 83 -15.80 8.64 -9.48
N GLY A 84 -15.13 9.62 -8.88
CA GLY A 84 -15.51 11.02 -8.93
C GLY A 84 -15.11 11.71 -10.24
N LEU A 85 -14.22 11.11 -11.04
CA LEU A 85 -13.80 11.65 -12.33
C LEU A 85 -14.97 11.66 -13.32
N SER A 86 -15.04 12.71 -14.14
CA SER A 86 -16.07 12.82 -15.18
C SER A 86 -15.83 11.88 -16.36
N GLY A 87 -14.62 11.32 -16.49
CA GLY A 87 -14.24 10.42 -17.56
C GLY A 87 -13.23 9.36 -17.10
N ASN A 88 -12.14 9.21 -17.84
CA ASN A 88 -11.14 8.16 -17.58
C ASN A 88 -10.06 8.65 -16.60
N VAL A 89 -9.17 7.74 -16.18
CA VAL A 89 -8.02 8.08 -15.31
C VAL A 89 -7.16 9.20 -15.90
N THR A 90 -7.05 9.31 -17.22
CA THR A 90 -6.31 10.39 -17.90
C THR A 90 -6.92 11.78 -17.70
N ASP A 91 -8.14 11.89 -17.15
CA ASP A 91 -8.82 13.15 -16.89
C ASP A 91 -8.54 13.70 -15.47
N VAL A 92 -7.57 13.13 -14.75
CA VAL A 92 -7.12 13.64 -13.45
C VAL A 92 -6.65 15.10 -13.61
N PRO A 93 -7.17 16.04 -12.80
CA PRO A 93 -6.75 17.44 -12.84
C PRO A 93 -5.36 17.61 -12.19
N ILE A 94 -4.31 17.35 -12.98
CA ILE A 94 -2.92 17.17 -12.49
C ILE A 94 -2.44 18.33 -11.59
N GLU A 95 -2.58 19.57 -12.04
CA GLU A 95 -2.04 20.72 -11.32
C GLU A 95 -2.83 21.04 -10.05
N ASP A 96 -4.15 20.82 -10.07
CA ASP A 96 -5.00 21.01 -8.89
C ASP A 96 -4.67 19.95 -7.81
N VAL A 97 -4.45 18.69 -8.24
CA VAL A 97 -4.03 17.60 -7.33
C VAL A 97 -2.66 17.89 -6.70
N LYS A 98 -1.68 18.34 -7.50
CA LYS A 98 -0.37 18.73 -6.97
C LYS A 98 -0.47 19.89 -5.98
N THR A 99 -1.33 20.87 -6.25
CA THR A 99 -1.56 22.02 -5.38
C THR A 99 -2.13 21.56 -4.04
N MET A 100 -3.23 20.81 -4.07
CA MET A 100 -3.84 20.26 -2.85
C MET A 100 -2.89 19.35 -2.07
N TYR A 101 -2.08 18.52 -2.74
CA TYR A 101 -1.06 17.70 -2.07
C TYR A 101 -0.05 18.55 -1.27
N ASN A 102 0.39 19.69 -1.80
CA ASN A 102 1.27 20.60 -1.07
C ASN A 102 0.57 21.23 0.13
N GLU A 103 -0.68 21.67 -0.03
CA GLU A 103 -1.48 22.21 1.08
C GLU A 103 -1.71 21.16 2.18
N MET A 104 -1.98 19.91 1.81
CA MET A 104 -2.14 18.80 2.77
C MET A 104 -0.86 18.58 3.58
N LYS A 105 0.32 18.60 2.97
CA LYS A 105 1.60 18.50 3.69
C LYS A 105 1.77 19.64 4.70
N ASP A 106 1.49 20.86 4.28
CA ASP A 106 1.68 22.05 5.11
C ASP A 106 0.69 22.11 6.29
N VAL A 107 -0.56 21.69 6.08
CA VAL A 107 -1.63 21.77 7.09
C VAL A 107 -1.63 20.58 8.03
N PHE A 108 -1.36 19.37 7.53
CA PHE A 108 -1.64 18.12 8.24
C PHE A 108 -0.43 17.27 8.62
N ASP A 109 0.81 17.70 8.36
CA ASP A 109 1.98 16.80 8.44
C ASP A 109 1.71 15.49 7.68
N TYR A 110 1.21 15.67 6.44
CA TYR A 110 0.72 14.57 5.62
C TYR A 110 1.84 13.62 5.23
N ILE A 111 1.60 12.32 5.41
CA ILE A 111 2.51 11.27 4.96
C ILE A 111 1.87 10.47 3.83
N LEU A 112 2.67 10.19 2.80
CA LEU A 112 2.29 9.33 1.69
C LEU A 112 3.08 8.02 1.81
N LEU A 113 2.37 6.91 1.87
CA LEU A 113 2.95 5.58 1.98
C LEU A 113 1.98 4.57 1.37
N SER A 114 2.47 3.73 0.46
CA SER A 114 1.63 2.74 -0.22
C SER A 114 2.38 1.44 -0.46
N GLU A 115 1.81 0.32 -0.04
CA GLU A 115 2.24 -1.02 -0.45
C GLU A 115 1.62 -1.34 -1.80
N ARG A 116 2.41 -1.18 -2.86
CA ARG A 116 2.00 -1.49 -4.23
C ARG A 116 3.12 -2.27 -4.90
N PRO A 117 2.83 -3.44 -5.51
CA PRO A 117 3.85 -4.26 -6.12
C PRO A 117 4.41 -3.61 -7.39
N LEU A 118 5.71 -3.80 -7.61
CA LEU A 118 6.35 -3.62 -8.92
C LEU A 118 6.30 -4.95 -9.67
N ILE A 119 6.09 -4.92 -10.98
CA ILE A 119 5.83 -6.12 -11.76
C ILE A 119 7.09 -6.55 -12.50
N TYR A 120 7.59 -7.75 -12.19
CA TYR A 120 8.62 -8.39 -13.00
C TYR A 120 7.99 -8.98 -14.27
N ARG A 121 8.41 -8.50 -15.44
CA ARG A 121 8.01 -9.04 -16.75
C ARG A 121 9.00 -10.13 -17.20
N GLY A 122 8.54 -11.37 -17.28
CA GLY A 122 9.34 -12.51 -17.75
C GLY A 122 9.19 -13.76 -16.89
N TYR A 123 10.04 -14.75 -17.15
CA TYR A 123 10.07 -15.98 -16.35
C TYR A 123 10.92 -15.76 -15.09
N TYR A 124 10.25 -15.54 -13.97
CA TYR A 124 10.84 -15.38 -12.65
C TYR A 124 11.27 -16.73 -12.07
N CYS A 125 12.54 -16.81 -11.67
CA CYS A 125 13.15 -17.95 -10.99
C CYS A 125 13.80 -17.57 -9.64
N GLY A 126 13.53 -16.35 -9.15
CA GLY A 126 14.04 -15.88 -7.86
C GLY A 126 13.28 -16.45 -6.66
N GLU A 127 13.67 -16.02 -5.47
CA GLU A 127 13.08 -16.49 -4.22
C GLU A 127 11.66 -15.94 -4.00
N THR A 128 10.77 -16.77 -3.45
CA THR A 128 9.36 -16.39 -3.25
C THR A 128 9.16 -15.39 -2.13
N SER A 129 10.14 -15.19 -1.25
CA SER A 129 10.14 -14.19 -0.18
C SER A 129 10.06 -12.75 -0.70
N PHE A 130 10.51 -12.51 -1.94
CA PHE A 130 10.40 -11.22 -2.65
C PHE A 130 9.04 -11.01 -3.32
N VAL A 131 8.20 -12.03 -3.41
CA VAL A 131 6.95 -12.00 -4.18
C VAL A 131 5.81 -11.46 -3.33
N TYR A 132 5.13 -10.43 -3.82
CA TYR A 132 3.97 -9.83 -3.16
C TYR A 132 2.78 -10.80 -3.17
N GLY A 133 2.10 -10.93 -2.02
CA GLY A 133 0.95 -11.82 -1.87
C GLY A 133 1.28 -13.31 -1.68
N TYR A 134 2.55 -13.71 -1.78
CA TYR A 134 2.94 -15.12 -1.58
C TYR A 134 2.61 -15.64 -0.16
N GLU A 135 2.78 -14.80 0.85
CA GLU A 135 2.42 -15.12 2.24
C GLU A 135 0.89 -15.24 2.42
N SER A 136 0.10 -14.52 1.63
CA SER A 136 -1.36 -14.63 1.63
C SER A 136 -1.84 -15.93 1.00
N GLU A 137 -1.15 -16.45 -0.04
CA GLU A 137 -1.44 -17.77 -0.62
C GLU A 137 -1.25 -18.91 0.39
N GLN A 138 -0.29 -18.79 1.33
CA GLN A 138 -0.08 -19.80 2.38
C GLN A 138 -1.21 -19.81 3.42
N PHE A 139 -1.85 -18.66 3.66
CA PHE A 139 -2.97 -18.54 4.59
C PHE A 139 -4.28 -19.13 4.02
N PHE A 140 -4.49 -19.06 2.71
CA PHE A 140 -5.69 -19.60 2.05
C PHE A 140 -5.62 -21.10 1.71
N GLN A 141 -4.47 -21.76 1.85
CA GLN A 141 -4.36 -23.22 1.67
C GLN A 141 -5.09 -24.05 2.75
N GLY A 142 -5.71 -23.42 3.75
CA GLY A 142 -6.54 -24.08 4.77
C GLY A 142 -8.06 -24.08 4.51
N TYR A 143 -8.55 -23.39 3.47
CA TYR A 143 -9.97 -23.38 3.12
C TYR A 143 -10.18 -24.14 1.81
N GLU A 144 -10.57 -25.41 1.91
CA GLU A 144 -11.17 -26.12 0.77
C GLU A 144 -12.50 -25.41 0.42
N SER A 145 -12.51 -24.64 -0.66
CA SER A 145 -13.77 -24.18 -1.25
C SER A 145 -14.41 -25.37 -1.98
N GLU A 146 -15.60 -25.78 -1.53
CA GLU A 146 -16.43 -26.74 -2.25
C GLU A 146 -16.64 -26.30 -3.70
N GLN A 147 -16.42 -27.26 -4.61
CA GLN A 147 -16.56 -27.11 -6.06
C GLN A 147 -17.84 -26.39 -6.46
N THR A 148 -17.70 -25.19 -7.04
CA THR A 148 -18.66 -24.68 -8.00
C THR A 148 -18.00 -24.65 -9.37
N ASP A 149 -18.51 -25.50 -10.27
CA ASP A 149 -18.19 -25.50 -11.69
C ASP A 149 -18.68 -24.20 -12.34
N ASP A 150 -17.93 -23.11 -12.21
CA ASP A 150 -17.77 -22.05 -13.20
C ASP A 150 -16.89 -20.92 -12.62
N VAL A 151 -15.74 -20.72 -13.27
CA VAL A 151 -14.65 -19.77 -12.94
C VAL A 151 -13.79 -20.17 -11.73
N ASP A 152 -12.76 -20.96 -12.01
CA ASP A 152 -11.59 -21.18 -11.16
C ASP A 152 -10.88 -19.84 -10.87
N MET A 153 -11.36 -19.11 -9.86
CA MET A 153 -10.69 -17.95 -9.25
C MET A 153 -9.96 -18.34 -7.96
N GLY A 154 -9.63 -19.63 -7.80
CA GLY A 154 -9.03 -20.17 -6.59
C GLY A 154 -7.81 -21.01 -6.92
N ASN A 155 -6.80 -20.40 -7.57
CA ASN A 155 -5.40 -20.89 -7.66
C ASN A 155 -4.57 -20.02 -8.65
N SER A 156 -4.70 -18.69 -8.60
CA SER A 156 -3.83 -17.85 -9.43
C SER A 156 -2.44 -17.82 -8.81
N LYS A 157 -1.58 -18.75 -9.22
CA LYS A 157 -0.14 -18.74 -8.93
C LYS A 157 0.40 -17.36 -9.30
N VAL A 158 0.64 -16.50 -8.31
CA VAL A 158 1.11 -15.12 -8.56
C VAL A 158 2.47 -15.06 -9.27
N ILE A 159 3.23 -16.16 -9.25
CA ILE A 159 4.52 -16.31 -9.91
C ILE A 159 4.35 -16.81 -11.34
N ASN A 160 4.93 -16.08 -12.30
CA ASN A 160 4.84 -16.37 -13.73
C ASN A 160 3.39 -16.46 -14.21
N ALA A 161 2.54 -15.57 -13.69
CA ALA A 161 1.15 -15.48 -14.08
C ALA A 161 1.06 -14.96 -15.53
N PRO A 162 0.31 -15.60 -16.42
CA PRO A 162 0.08 -15.06 -17.76
C PRO A 162 -0.77 -13.78 -17.69
N SER A 163 -0.31 -12.72 -18.33
CA SER A 163 -0.99 -11.42 -18.42
C SER A 163 -0.90 -10.84 -19.83
N GLN A 164 -1.51 -9.67 -20.04
CA GLN A 164 -1.39 -8.85 -21.24
C GLN A 164 -0.99 -7.43 -20.87
N ASP A 165 -0.05 -6.83 -21.61
CA ASP A 165 0.23 -5.40 -21.51
C ASP A 165 -0.88 -4.56 -22.19
N LEU A 166 -0.77 -3.23 -22.11
CA LEU A 166 -1.76 -2.32 -22.71
C LEU A 166 -1.81 -2.42 -24.24
N GLU A 167 -0.74 -2.86 -24.88
CA GLU A 167 -0.69 -3.15 -26.32
C GLU A 167 -1.29 -4.52 -26.69
N GLY A 168 -1.64 -5.35 -25.69
CA GLY A 168 -2.24 -6.67 -25.85
C GLY A 168 -1.24 -7.81 -26.06
N ASN A 169 0.06 -7.56 -25.90
CA ASN A 169 1.10 -8.58 -25.97
C ASN A 169 0.99 -9.50 -24.75
N LYS A 170 1.15 -10.81 -24.97
CA LYS A 170 1.17 -11.78 -23.89
C LYS A 170 2.50 -11.74 -23.16
N ILE A 171 2.45 -11.59 -21.85
CA ILE A 171 3.60 -11.55 -20.96
C ILE A 171 3.41 -12.50 -19.78
N LEU A 172 4.52 -12.87 -19.14
CA LEU A 172 4.50 -13.48 -17.81
C LEU A 172 4.82 -12.40 -16.80
N THR A 173 4.07 -12.36 -15.70
CA THR A 173 4.25 -11.37 -14.65
C THR A 173 4.47 -12.05 -13.31
N THR A 174 5.29 -11.43 -12.46
CA THR A 174 5.42 -11.77 -11.05
C THR A 174 5.44 -10.48 -10.24
N PRO A 175 4.50 -10.25 -9.32
CA PRO A 175 4.48 -9.05 -8.50
C PRO A 175 5.54 -9.16 -7.39
N LEU A 176 6.43 -8.16 -7.30
CA LEU A 176 7.46 -8.07 -6.26
C LEU A 176 7.02 -7.12 -5.15
N LYS A 177 7.42 -7.41 -3.91
CA LYS A 177 7.12 -6.57 -2.75
C LYS A 177 7.78 -5.20 -2.91
N SER A 178 6.97 -4.16 -2.81
CA SER A 178 7.47 -2.79 -2.83
C SER A 178 6.61 -1.84 -2.03
N ILE A 179 7.26 -0.79 -1.55
CA ILE A 179 6.65 0.34 -0.85
C ILE A 179 7.02 1.62 -1.57
N TRP A 180 6.02 2.45 -1.80
CA TRP A 180 6.20 3.80 -2.32
C TRP A 180 6.12 4.75 -1.13
N LEU A 181 7.22 5.49 -0.90
CA LEU A 181 7.28 6.49 0.16
C LEU A 181 7.10 7.88 -0.43
N GLY A 182 6.38 8.75 0.27
CA GLY A 182 6.41 10.18 0.02
C GLY A 182 7.62 10.87 0.65
N GLU A 183 7.89 12.09 0.20
CA GLU A 183 9.03 12.88 0.66
C GLU A 183 9.00 13.21 2.17
N SER A 184 7.83 13.19 2.80
CA SER A 184 7.68 13.43 4.25
C SER A 184 8.00 12.21 5.12
N ALA A 185 8.17 11.02 4.52
CA ALA A 185 8.31 9.76 5.27
C ALA A 185 9.72 9.16 5.25
N PHE A 186 10.56 9.46 4.26
CA PHE A 186 11.83 8.73 4.09
C PHE A 186 12.81 8.93 5.25
N ASN A 187 12.83 10.11 5.86
CA ASN A 187 13.74 10.47 6.95
C ASN A 187 13.55 9.61 8.20
N ARG A 188 12.38 8.97 8.35
CA ARG A 188 12.09 8.01 9.41
C ARG A 188 13.01 6.79 9.37
N PHE A 189 13.65 6.54 8.22
CA PHE A 189 14.56 5.42 7.99
C PHE A 189 16.04 5.84 7.84
N ASP A 190 16.41 7.09 8.13
CA ASP A 190 17.80 7.56 7.97
C ASP A 190 18.81 6.75 8.78
N ASN A 191 18.42 6.34 10.00
CA ASN A 191 19.25 5.52 10.88
C ASN A 191 19.16 4.01 10.56
N SER A 192 18.38 3.63 9.55
CA SER A 192 18.15 2.25 9.15
C SER A 192 18.94 1.84 7.92
N ILE A 193 19.77 2.71 7.35
CA ILE A 193 20.65 2.38 6.23
C ILE A 193 21.88 1.60 6.71
N GLU A 194 22.19 0.50 6.04
CA GLU A 194 23.42 -0.27 6.28
C GLU A 194 24.52 0.05 5.27
N LYS A 195 24.14 0.23 3.99
CA LYS A 195 25.08 0.51 2.89
C LYS A 195 24.46 1.51 1.92
N GLY A 196 25.28 2.42 1.37
CA GLY A 196 24.82 3.44 0.42
C GLY A 196 24.17 4.63 1.13
N ARG A 197 23.10 5.17 0.53
CA ARG A 197 22.32 6.29 1.07
C ARG A 197 20.84 5.93 1.17
N ASN A 198 20.10 6.65 2.01
CA ASN A 198 18.64 6.65 1.96
C ASN A 198 18.15 7.41 0.71
N LEU A 199 16.84 7.40 0.47
CA LEU A 199 16.21 8.37 -0.41
C LEU A 199 16.50 9.80 0.07
N GLN A 200 16.46 10.76 -0.85
CA GLN A 200 16.65 12.19 -0.58
C GLN A 200 15.66 13.01 -1.41
N ASN A 201 15.44 14.27 -1.06
CA ASN A 201 14.42 15.12 -1.69
C ASN A 201 14.48 15.15 -3.23
N SER A 202 15.67 15.07 -3.83
CA SER A 202 15.80 15.05 -5.30
C SER A 202 15.24 13.79 -5.95
N ASP A 203 15.14 12.67 -5.23
CA ASP A 203 14.68 11.39 -5.77
C ASP A 203 13.14 11.35 -5.98
N PHE A 204 12.40 12.31 -5.43
CA PHE A 204 10.93 12.40 -5.52
C PHE A 204 10.45 13.15 -6.77
N LYS A 205 11.37 13.45 -7.69
CA LYS A 205 11.08 14.06 -8.98
C LYS A 205 11.73 13.23 -10.06
N LEU A 206 11.06 13.12 -11.20
CA LEU A 206 11.61 12.45 -12.37
C LEU A 206 11.47 13.38 -13.57
N GLU A 207 12.60 13.89 -14.07
CA GLU A 207 12.62 14.89 -15.15
C GLU A 207 12.53 14.25 -16.55
N SER A 208 12.76 12.94 -16.66
CA SER A 208 12.79 12.20 -17.92
C SER A 208 12.39 10.74 -17.73
N PRO A 209 11.67 10.12 -18.68
CA PRO A 209 11.30 8.70 -18.59
C PRO A 209 12.51 7.76 -18.68
N ASN A 210 13.66 8.24 -19.18
CA ASN A 210 14.89 7.45 -19.31
C ASN A 210 15.82 7.58 -18.09
N GLU A 211 15.46 8.40 -17.12
CA GLU A 211 16.21 8.53 -15.87
C GLU A 211 15.83 7.37 -14.93
N PRO A 212 16.80 6.65 -14.34
CA PRO A 212 16.48 5.57 -13.42
C PRO A 212 15.95 6.12 -12.09
N ILE A 213 14.90 5.48 -11.58
CA ILE A 213 14.31 5.80 -10.28
C ILE A 213 15.22 5.27 -9.17
N SER A 214 15.65 6.13 -8.25
CA SER A 214 16.47 5.71 -7.10
C SER A 214 15.67 4.81 -6.16
N VAL A 215 16.22 3.65 -5.77
CA VAL A 215 15.59 2.73 -4.82
C VAL A 215 16.53 2.32 -3.69
N VAL A 216 15.96 2.12 -2.52
CA VAL A 216 16.64 1.49 -1.38
C VAL A 216 16.09 0.08 -1.25
N LEU A 217 16.97 -0.92 -1.24
CA LEU A 217 16.56 -2.31 -1.17
C LEU A 217 16.61 -2.85 0.25
N GLY A 218 15.75 -3.80 0.55
CA GLY A 218 15.83 -4.63 1.75
C GLY A 218 17.15 -5.38 1.90
N SER A 219 17.47 -5.81 3.12
CA SER A 219 18.73 -6.49 3.40
C SER A 219 18.91 -7.81 2.64
N ALA A 220 17.83 -8.52 2.31
CA ALA A 220 17.90 -9.78 1.57
C ALA A 220 18.37 -9.61 0.11
N TYR A 221 18.32 -8.39 -0.43
CA TYR A 221 18.82 -8.09 -1.77
C TYR A 221 20.34 -7.88 -1.83
N LYS A 222 21.05 -7.80 -0.70
CA LYS A 222 22.50 -7.46 -0.66
C LYS A 222 23.41 -8.47 -1.33
N ASP A 223 23.00 -9.74 -1.36
CA ASP A 223 23.75 -10.80 -2.01
C ASP A 223 23.41 -10.92 -3.51
N ILE A 224 22.44 -10.13 -3.99
CA ILE A 224 21.92 -10.14 -5.36
C ILE A 224 22.37 -8.88 -6.14
N TYR A 225 22.40 -7.73 -5.47
CA TYR A 225 22.68 -6.42 -6.09
C TYR A 225 23.81 -5.65 -5.38
N GLU A 226 24.45 -4.76 -6.13
CA GLU A 226 25.38 -3.76 -5.63
C GLU A 226 24.83 -2.32 -5.78
N ILE A 227 25.42 -1.37 -5.04
CA ILE A 227 25.07 0.05 -5.20
C ILE A 227 25.45 0.51 -6.60
N GLY A 228 24.51 1.15 -7.29
CA GLY A 228 24.65 1.62 -8.66
C GLY A 228 24.09 0.67 -9.72
N ASP A 229 23.75 -0.57 -9.35
CA ASP A 229 23.08 -1.51 -10.25
C ASP A 229 21.74 -0.94 -10.72
N ILE A 230 21.38 -1.26 -11.96
CA ILE A 230 20.12 -0.87 -12.58
C ILE A 230 19.36 -2.13 -12.99
N PHE A 231 18.08 -2.19 -12.66
CA PHE A 231 17.18 -3.25 -13.09
C PHE A 231 15.84 -2.65 -13.55
N SER A 232 15.12 -3.34 -14.42
CA SER A 232 13.87 -2.84 -14.99
C SER A 232 12.66 -3.62 -14.45
N LEU A 233 11.62 -2.91 -14.03
CA LEU A 233 10.33 -3.49 -13.63
C LEU A 233 9.20 -2.67 -14.25
N GLU A 234 8.05 -3.29 -14.44
CA GLU A 234 6.84 -2.55 -14.77
C GLU A 234 6.29 -1.85 -13.52
N LEU A 235 6.09 -0.54 -13.67
CA LEU A 235 5.45 0.34 -12.70
C LEU A 235 4.11 0.78 -13.30
N ILE A 236 2.98 0.30 -12.78
CA ILE A 236 1.62 0.65 -13.26
C ILE A 236 1.33 0.20 -14.71
N SER A 237 2.03 0.75 -15.70
CA SER A 237 1.87 0.43 -17.12
C SER A 237 3.15 0.54 -17.95
N GLU A 238 4.15 1.32 -17.54
CA GLU A 238 5.44 1.42 -18.23
C GLU A 238 6.49 0.52 -17.57
N VAL A 239 7.45 0.04 -18.37
CA VAL A 239 8.68 -0.55 -17.84
C VAL A 239 9.66 0.58 -17.54
N MET A 240 10.04 0.69 -16.28
CA MET A 240 10.93 1.74 -15.77
C MET A 240 12.23 1.12 -15.27
N ASP A 241 13.32 1.88 -15.34
CA ASP A 241 14.60 1.51 -14.77
C ASP A 241 14.71 2.00 -13.31
N PHE A 242 15.26 1.16 -12.44
CA PHE A 242 15.45 1.42 -11.03
C PHE A 242 16.92 1.26 -10.66
N GLN A 243 17.51 2.29 -10.06
CA GLN A 243 18.91 2.28 -9.61
C GLN A 243 19.01 2.04 -8.11
N VAL A 244 19.82 1.06 -7.71
CA VAL A 244 20.08 0.76 -6.30
C VAL A 244 20.97 1.85 -5.70
N VAL A 245 20.44 2.63 -4.75
CA VAL A 245 21.19 3.71 -4.08
C VAL A 245 21.52 3.39 -2.61
N GLY A 246 20.87 2.37 -2.04
CA GLY A 246 21.11 1.96 -0.67
C GLY A 246 20.54 0.59 -0.34
N PHE A 247 20.93 0.10 0.83
CA PHE A 247 20.33 -1.07 1.46
C PHE A 247 19.98 -0.79 2.91
N TYR A 248 18.79 -1.20 3.35
CA TYR A 248 18.40 -1.16 4.75
C TYR A 248 19.15 -2.21 5.59
N LYS A 249 19.23 -1.96 6.90
CA LYS A 249 19.63 -2.92 7.92
C LYS A 249 18.58 -4.02 8.01
N SER A 250 19.02 -5.25 8.30
CA SER A 250 18.07 -6.35 8.54
C SER A 250 17.17 -6.06 9.74
N GLY A 251 15.90 -6.45 9.62
CA GLY A 251 14.85 -6.20 10.60
C GLY A 251 14.29 -4.79 10.58
N THR A 252 14.65 -3.97 9.58
CA THR A 252 14.02 -2.65 9.41
C THR A 252 12.55 -2.84 9.08
N SER A 253 11.68 -2.29 9.92
CA SER A 253 10.24 -2.51 9.83
C SER A 253 9.46 -1.35 10.47
N PHE A 254 8.16 -1.33 10.23
CA PHE A 254 7.22 -0.50 10.96
C PHE A 254 5.87 -1.23 11.04
N SER A 255 4.93 -0.69 11.80
CA SER A 255 3.56 -1.20 11.82
C SER A 255 2.61 -0.09 11.40
N MET A 256 1.55 -0.43 10.68
CA MET A 256 0.57 0.53 10.15
C MET A 256 -0.87 0.00 10.19
N ASP A 257 -1.80 0.76 9.62
CA ASP A 257 -3.24 0.50 9.56
C ASP A 257 -3.95 0.54 10.92
N VAL A 258 -5.15 -0.04 10.97
CA VAL A 258 -6.03 -0.05 12.14
C VAL A 258 -5.28 -0.68 13.31
N GLY A 259 -5.04 0.13 14.35
CA GLY A 259 -4.37 -0.31 15.56
C GLY A 259 -2.88 -0.66 15.38
N ALA A 260 -2.26 -0.20 14.28
CA ALA A 260 -0.90 -0.58 13.90
C ALA A 260 -0.70 -2.11 13.89
N LEU A 261 -1.72 -2.85 13.44
CA LEU A 261 -1.74 -4.31 13.47
C LEU A 261 -1.02 -4.93 12.27
N HIS A 262 -0.92 -4.20 11.16
CA HIS A 262 -0.21 -4.63 9.96
C HIS A 262 1.28 -4.36 10.10
N ASP A 263 2.08 -5.42 10.14
CA ASP A 263 3.53 -5.34 10.29
C ASP A 263 4.19 -5.34 8.90
N VAL A 264 4.91 -4.26 8.59
CA VAL A 264 5.60 -4.08 7.32
C VAL A 264 7.10 -4.32 7.51
N ASP A 265 7.61 -5.39 6.91
CA ASP A 265 9.02 -5.76 6.90
C ASP A 265 9.70 -5.29 5.60
N LEU A 266 10.86 -4.63 5.75
CA LEU A 266 11.61 -4.12 4.61
C LEU A 266 12.68 -5.09 4.09
N ASP A 267 12.97 -6.22 4.76
CA ASP A 267 14.09 -7.10 4.42
C ASP A 267 14.01 -7.66 2.99
N HIS A 268 12.81 -7.90 2.47
CA HIS A 268 12.54 -8.42 1.13
C HIS A 268 11.81 -7.42 0.22
N THR A 269 11.87 -6.13 0.57
CA THR A 269 11.03 -5.10 -0.05
C THR A 269 11.87 -4.12 -0.85
N ILE A 270 11.40 -3.74 -2.03
CA ILE A 270 11.95 -2.62 -2.82
C ILE A 270 11.28 -1.34 -2.32
N VAL A 271 12.05 -0.41 -1.76
CA VAL A 271 11.53 0.90 -1.33
C VAL A 271 11.89 1.94 -2.37
N MET A 272 10.85 2.53 -2.96
CA MET A 272 10.98 3.55 -4.00
C MET A 272 10.31 4.86 -3.57
N PRO A 273 10.76 6.01 -4.10
CA PRO A 273 10.03 7.25 -3.95
C PRO A 273 8.73 7.16 -4.75
N HIS A 274 7.65 7.66 -4.16
CA HIS A 274 6.48 8.10 -4.89
C HIS A 274 6.85 9.40 -5.60
N PHE A 275 7.57 9.27 -6.71
CA PHE A 275 8.05 10.42 -7.46
C PHE A 275 6.92 11.13 -8.20
N ILE A 276 7.12 12.42 -8.47
CA ILE A 276 6.26 13.25 -9.30
C ILE A 276 6.93 13.35 -10.68
N PRO A 277 6.28 12.88 -11.76
CA PRO A 277 6.82 13.06 -13.11
C PRO A 277 6.77 14.55 -13.51
N GLU A 278 7.88 15.08 -14.01
CA GLU A 278 8.03 16.46 -14.50
C GLU A 278 8.29 16.52 -16.03
N TYR A 279 8.02 15.41 -16.74
CA TYR A 279 8.07 15.32 -18.19
C TYR A 279 6.66 15.14 -18.79
N GLU A 280 6.53 15.36 -20.09
CA GLU A 280 5.29 15.10 -20.83
C GLU A 280 5.20 13.60 -21.19
N PRO A 281 4.09 12.90 -20.88
CA PRO A 281 3.93 11.51 -21.26
C PRO A 281 3.73 11.35 -22.76
N ILE A 282 4.35 10.32 -23.35
CA ILE A 282 4.20 10.00 -24.77
C ILE A 282 3.49 8.64 -24.89
N GLY A 283 2.23 8.67 -25.35
CA GLY A 283 1.42 7.47 -25.53
C GLY A 283 0.41 7.25 -24.40
N GLU A 284 -0.52 6.33 -24.63
CA GLU A 284 -1.64 6.06 -23.71
C GLU A 284 -1.17 5.45 -22.39
N ALA A 285 -0.22 4.52 -22.45
CA ALA A 285 0.36 3.85 -21.27
C ALA A 285 1.10 4.85 -20.36
N ALA A 286 1.99 5.68 -20.91
CA ALA A 286 2.66 6.73 -20.16
C ALA A 286 1.68 7.78 -19.57
N ALA A 287 0.64 8.16 -20.32
CA ALA A 287 -0.37 9.12 -19.86
C ALA A 287 -1.20 8.55 -18.69
N PHE A 288 -1.56 7.26 -18.77
CA PHE A 288 -2.23 6.56 -17.68
C PHE A 288 -1.37 6.51 -16.43
N GLN A 289 -0.10 6.11 -16.56
CA GLN A 289 0.85 6.07 -15.44
C GLN A 289 1.01 7.43 -14.77
N HIS A 290 1.18 8.50 -15.55
CA HIS A 290 1.28 9.87 -15.02
C HIS A 290 0.06 10.25 -14.22
N ALA A 291 -1.13 10.11 -14.81
CA ALA A 291 -2.36 10.46 -14.13
C ALA A 291 -2.58 9.65 -12.85
N PHE A 292 -2.24 8.35 -12.86
CA PHE A 292 -2.33 7.48 -11.68
C PHE A 292 -1.34 7.89 -10.58
N LEU A 293 -0.05 8.11 -10.92
CA LEU A 293 0.97 8.56 -9.96
C LEU A 293 0.57 9.88 -9.29
N ILE A 294 0.02 10.83 -10.06
CA ILE A 294 -0.43 12.12 -9.54
C ILE A 294 -1.69 11.95 -8.67
N ALA A 295 -2.69 11.20 -9.12
CA ALA A 295 -3.92 10.95 -8.35
C ALA A 295 -3.60 10.36 -6.96
N GLU A 296 -2.65 9.42 -6.90
CA GLU A 296 -2.27 8.78 -5.66
C GLU A 296 -1.56 9.70 -4.65
N LEU A 297 -1.15 10.92 -5.03
CA LEU A 297 -0.66 11.92 -4.07
C LEU A 297 -1.70 12.24 -2.98
N MET A 298 -2.99 12.07 -3.28
CA MET A 298 -4.10 12.27 -2.34
C MET A 298 -4.49 10.98 -1.58
N SER A 299 -3.79 9.87 -1.80
CA SER A 299 -4.05 8.56 -1.19
C SER A 299 -3.05 8.25 -0.06
N GLY A 300 -3.06 9.02 1.03
CA GLY A 300 -2.09 8.94 2.12
C GLY A 300 -2.73 9.11 3.49
N TYR A 301 -2.04 9.81 4.40
CA TYR A 301 -2.43 9.87 5.80
C TYR A 301 -2.22 11.28 6.39
N ILE A 302 -3.30 11.83 6.93
CA ILE A 302 -3.35 13.11 7.66
C ILE A 302 -3.05 12.84 9.13
N HIS A 303 -2.01 13.47 9.69
CA HIS A 303 -1.68 13.29 11.09
C HIS A 303 -2.74 13.92 11.99
N ILE A 304 -3.16 13.18 13.02
CA ILE A 304 -4.07 13.66 14.05
C ILE A 304 -3.23 14.25 15.18
N SER A 305 -3.24 15.57 15.30
CA SER A 305 -2.47 16.31 16.30
C SER A 305 -3.00 16.17 17.73
N GLU A 306 -4.25 15.76 17.89
CA GLU A 306 -4.89 15.49 19.16
C GLU A 306 -4.27 14.26 19.84
N GLN A 307 -4.27 14.29 21.17
CA GLN A 307 -3.94 13.11 21.96
C GLN A 307 -4.95 11.99 21.68
N VAL A 308 -4.49 10.74 21.68
CA VAL A 308 -5.29 9.56 21.32
C VAL A 308 -6.61 9.51 22.09
N GLU A 309 -6.59 9.80 23.39
CA GLU A 309 -7.76 9.74 24.28
C GLU A 309 -8.81 10.84 23.98
N LYS A 310 -8.48 11.80 23.11
CA LYS A 310 -9.37 12.89 22.68
C LYS A 310 -9.93 12.67 21.29
N ILE A 311 -9.53 11.60 20.59
CA ILE A 311 -10.03 11.30 19.25
C ILE A 311 -11.49 10.86 19.35
N ASN A 312 -12.37 11.62 18.73
CA ASN A 312 -13.82 11.36 18.71
C ASN A 312 -14.46 11.90 17.43
N ASP A 313 -15.80 11.93 17.39
CA ASP A 313 -16.57 12.46 16.26
C ASP A 313 -16.23 13.92 15.93
N ASP A 314 -16.02 14.78 16.93
CA ASP A 314 -15.70 16.19 16.71
C ASP A 314 -14.30 16.33 16.10
N THR A 315 -13.35 15.47 16.50
CA THR A 315 -12.05 15.37 15.84
C THR A 315 -12.24 15.06 14.36
N TYR A 316 -12.93 13.97 14.03
CA TYR A 316 -13.15 13.59 12.62
C TYR A 316 -13.83 14.71 11.82
N ASN A 317 -14.90 15.30 12.36
CA ASN A 317 -15.65 16.36 11.70
C ASN A 317 -14.78 17.59 11.41
N ASN A 318 -13.86 17.94 12.32
CA ASN A 318 -12.94 19.05 12.12
C ASN A 318 -11.96 18.79 10.97
N TYR A 319 -11.29 17.64 10.94
CA TYR A 319 -10.36 17.29 9.85
C TYR A 319 -11.09 17.14 8.51
N ALA A 320 -12.25 16.50 8.50
CA ALA A 320 -13.07 16.36 7.31
C ALA A 320 -13.54 17.72 6.77
N TYR A 321 -13.89 18.66 7.66
CA TYR A 321 -14.26 20.02 7.25
C TYR A 321 -13.09 20.77 6.61
N ILE A 322 -11.89 20.74 7.21
CA ILE A 322 -10.71 21.41 6.66
C ILE A 322 -10.37 20.82 5.28
N MET A 323 -10.40 19.49 5.14
CA MET A 323 -10.16 18.83 3.86
C MET A 323 -11.22 19.16 2.81
N GLU A 324 -12.48 19.30 3.20
CA GLU A 324 -13.55 19.66 2.27
C GLU A 324 -13.40 21.11 1.76
N GLU A 325 -13.03 22.05 2.62
CA GLU A 325 -12.74 23.42 2.18
C GLU A 325 -11.53 23.46 1.24
N MET A 326 -10.45 22.76 1.58
CA MET A 326 -9.27 22.62 0.73
C MET A 326 -9.62 22.01 -0.64
N ALA A 327 -10.42 20.94 -0.65
CA ALA A 327 -10.87 20.32 -1.88
C ALA A 327 -11.78 21.23 -2.71
N LYS A 328 -12.64 22.06 -2.09
CA LYS A 328 -13.45 23.06 -2.81
C LYS A 328 -12.59 24.13 -3.46
N GLU A 329 -11.59 24.64 -2.75
CA GLU A 329 -10.68 25.66 -3.26
C GLU A 329 -9.90 25.19 -4.50
N ASN A 330 -9.54 23.90 -4.52
CA ASN A 330 -8.85 23.26 -5.64
C ASN A 330 -9.80 22.62 -6.68
N GLY A 331 -11.13 22.69 -6.52
CA GLY A 331 -12.08 22.06 -7.45
C GLY A 331 -12.12 20.52 -7.42
N LEU A 332 -11.66 19.91 -6.32
CA LEU A 332 -11.47 18.47 -6.13
C LEU A 332 -12.50 17.82 -5.18
N SER A 333 -13.59 18.50 -4.80
CA SER A 333 -14.55 18.03 -3.78
C SER A 333 -15.16 16.64 -4.01
N ARG A 334 -15.08 16.11 -5.25
CA ARG A 334 -15.59 14.77 -5.59
C ARG A 334 -14.51 13.71 -5.73
N LEU A 335 -13.24 14.09 -5.62
CA LEU A 335 -12.09 13.26 -5.98
C LEU A 335 -11.31 12.76 -4.76
N TYR A 336 -11.87 12.90 -3.56
CA TYR A 336 -11.24 12.40 -2.35
C TYR A 336 -12.27 11.77 -1.41
N LYS A 337 -11.78 10.90 -0.52
CA LYS A 337 -12.53 10.34 0.61
C LYS A 337 -11.64 10.29 1.83
N ILE A 338 -12.26 10.38 3.00
CA ILE A 338 -11.63 10.21 4.30
C ILE A 338 -12.43 9.14 5.04
N PRO A 339 -11.93 7.91 5.18
CA PRO A 339 -12.55 6.92 6.04
C PRO A 339 -12.63 7.42 7.48
N TYR A 340 -13.74 7.12 8.14
CA TYR A 340 -14.02 7.59 9.51
C TYR A 340 -13.05 7.03 10.55
N TRP A 341 -12.64 5.77 10.41
CA TRP A 341 -11.77 5.12 11.39
C TRP A 341 -10.33 5.62 11.27
N PRO A 342 -9.74 6.15 12.35
CA PRO A 342 -8.32 6.47 12.37
C PRO A 342 -7.51 5.20 12.20
N VAL A 343 -6.38 5.31 11.52
CA VAL A 343 -5.31 4.32 11.49
C VAL A 343 -4.12 4.85 12.28
N GLY A 344 -3.04 4.10 12.38
CA GLY A 344 -1.81 4.70 12.90
C GLY A 344 -0.56 3.94 12.58
N PHE A 345 0.56 4.58 12.89
CA PHE A 345 1.88 4.08 12.61
C PHE A 345 2.66 3.87 13.91
N VAL A 346 3.44 2.79 13.94
CA VAL A 346 4.48 2.55 14.94
C VAL A 346 5.80 2.34 14.19
N TRP A 347 6.65 3.36 14.21
CA TRP A 347 7.96 3.32 13.56
C TRP A 347 8.95 2.58 14.44
N LYS A 348 9.44 1.43 13.98
CA LYS A 348 10.40 0.63 14.76
C LYS A 348 11.80 1.14 14.44
N THR A 349 12.57 1.43 15.48
CA THR A 349 13.99 1.71 15.31
C THR A 349 14.72 0.40 15.06
N ALA A 350 15.50 0.32 13.99
CA ALA A 350 16.39 -0.82 13.75
C ALA A 350 17.35 -0.94 14.95
N LYS A 351 17.40 -2.13 15.55
CA LYS A 351 18.24 -2.41 16.73
C LYS A 351 19.73 -2.48 16.38
#